data_AF-A0A6P2AUQ8-F1
#
_entry.id   AF-A0A6P2AUQ8-F1
#
_cell.length_a   1.000
_cell.length_b   1.000
_cell.length_c   1.000
_cell.angle_alpha   90.00
_cell.angle_beta   90.00
_cell.angle_gamma   90.00
#
_symmetry.space_group_name_H-M   'P 1'
#
loop_
_entity.id
_entity.type
_entity.pdbx_description
1 polymer ?
#
loop_
_entity_poly.entity_id
_entity_poly.type
_entity_poly.pdbx_seq_one_letter_code
_entity_poly.pdbx_strand_id
1 'polypeptide(L)'
;MSTDWLFWGSALLAALIGAALLLWALFSDRSRGRKRCPKCWYDMDRSPTLRCSECGHEVQRERKLFKTRRRWRWVVVSALPLLLATGLAIQPKVQRDGWGSVLPLTVVAYGLYLDENNWAKDELRRRYSAVSYSSIFDDTLVRESSRVSRMGDRVLARAAWHVSTDDTTPRMEQQQFFVYALYAAQRAGDFGGSSWLTQELMELACGDDPVSAIAPFMLSRVVAPEAAAEAILHLVDEECLSPYVAIEPLGQLLLKTDLVLPYIIEAVRNENGHVHRAALHALREWGVRGGTSAEAIQAVEAILNRLHAAGDSSENLNWVLCTRLALEPAESRHKVLREL
;
A
#
# COMPACT_ATOMS: atom_id res chain seq x y z
N MET A 1 29.69 -11.36 -22.52
CA MET A 1 29.79 -10.07 -21.80
C MET A 1 28.47 -9.36 -22.00
N SER A 2 27.72 -9.03 -20.94
CA SER A 2 26.41 -8.40 -21.10
C SER A 2 26.57 -7.02 -21.73
N THR A 3 25.65 -6.62 -22.61
CA THR A 3 25.62 -5.29 -23.23
C THR A 3 25.21 -4.19 -22.23
N ASP A 4 24.90 -4.56 -20.98
CA ASP A 4 24.46 -3.65 -19.92
C ASP A 4 25.45 -2.50 -19.67
N TRP A 5 26.76 -2.76 -19.72
CA TRP A 5 27.77 -1.73 -19.46
C TRP A 5 27.73 -0.59 -20.50
N LEU A 6 27.29 -0.87 -21.74
CA LEU A 6 27.09 0.16 -22.77
C LEU A 6 25.91 1.07 -22.40
N PHE A 7 24.80 0.51 -21.91
CA PHE A 7 23.64 1.28 -21.47
C PHE A 7 23.96 2.11 -20.22
N TRP A 8 24.64 1.53 -19.23
CA TRP A 8 25.05 2.26 -18.03
C TRP A 8 26.07 3.37 -18.34
N GLY A 9 27.06 3.08 -19.18
CA GLY A 9 28.06 4.07 -19.60
C GLY A 9 27.45 5.24 -20.38
N SER A 10 26.56 4.96 -21.33
CA SER A 10 25.86 5.99 -22.11
C SER A 10 24.87 6.79 -21.25
N ALA A 11 24.13 6.15 -20.33
CA ALA A 11 23.27 6.82 -19.38
C ALA A 11 24.07 7.78 -18.47
N LEU A 12 25.20 7.33 -17.92
CA LEU A 12 26.07 8.15 -17.08
C LEU A 12 26.61 9.36 -17.85
N LEU A 13 27.09 9.14 -19.09
CA LEU A 13 27.59 10.22 -19.93
C LEU A 13 26.51 11.26 -20.23
N ALA A 14 25.31 10.81 -20.62
CA ALA A 14 24.17 11.69 -20.88
C ALA A 14 23.76 12.47 -19.62
N ALA A 15 23.75 11.81 -18.46
CA ALA A 15 23.45 12.45 -17.18
C ALA A 15 24.47 13.54 -16.82
N LEU A 16 25.77 13.28 -17.00
CA LEU A 16 26.83 14.27 -16.74
C LEU A 16 26.72 15.47 -17.69
N ILE A 17 26.45 15.25 -18.98
CA ILE A 17 26.24 16.33 -19.95
C ILE A 17 25.03 17.18 -19.54
N GLY A 18 23.90 16.53 -19.23
CA GLY A 18 22.69 17.21 -18.79
C GLY A 18 22.87 18.01 -17.51
N ALA A 19 23.53 17.42 -16.50
CA ALA A 19 23.84 18.08 -15.24
C ALA A 19 24.78 19.27 -15.42
N ALA A 20 25.85 19.12 -16.22
CA ALA A 20 26.78 20.21 -16.51
C ALA A 20 26.08 21.38 -17.22
N LEU A 21 25.23 21.11 -18.23
CA LEU A 21 24.43 22.12 -18.91
C LEU A 21 23.43 22.79 -17.98
N LEU A 22 22.76 22.03 -17.12
CA LEU A 22 21.81 22.56 -16.14
C LEU A 22 22.49 23.48 -15.13
N LEU A 23 23.63 23.04 -14.57
CA LEU A 23 24.43 23.83 -13.63
C LEU A 23 24.94 25.11 -14.30
N TRP A 24 25.44 25.02 -15.53
CA TRP A 24 25.84 26.20 -16.30
C TRP A 24 24.66 27.15 -16.55
N ALA A 25 23.50 26.62 -16.97
CA ALA A 25 22.32 27.43 -17.25
C ALA A 25 21.76 28.17 -16.02
N LEU A 26 21.93 27.58 -14.82
CA LEU A 26 21.46 28.13 -13.56
C LEU A 26 22.48 29.03 -12.84
N PHE A 27 23.78 28.70 -12.92
CA PHE A 27 24.82 29.29 -12.07
C PHE A 27 25.95 30.03 -12.80
N SER A 28 26.04 29.96 -14.14
CA SER A 28 27.12 30.59 -14.91
C SER A 28 27.24 32.10 -14.66
N ASP A 29 26.12 32.80 -14.41
CA ASP A 29 26.07 34.26 -14.30
C ASP A 29 25.59 34.74 -12.92
N ARG A 30 26.30 34.31 -11.87
CA ARG A 30 26.07 34.76 -10.49
C ARG A 30 26.52 36.22 -10.33
N SER A 31 25.74 37.04 -9.63
CA SER A 31 25.99 38.49 -9.50
C SER A 31 27.34 38.85 -8.87
N ARG A 32 27.94 37.97 -8.04
CA ARG A 32 29.23 38.18 -7.36
C ARG A 32 29.35 39.57 -6.70
N GLY A 33 28.25 40.10 -6.17
CA GLY A 33 28.20 41.42 -5.53
C GLY A 33 28.13 42.62 -6.49
N ARG A 34 28.14 42.42 -7.81
CA ARG A 34 28.01 43.50 -8.80
C ARG A 34 26.54 43.82 -9.05
N LYS A 35 26.20 45.11 -9.11
CA LYS A 35 24.86 45.58 -9.47
C LYS A 35 24.66 45.44 -10.97
N ARG A 36 23.65 44.70 -11.44
CA ARG A 36 23.33 44.59 -12.88
C ARG A 36 21.87 44.86 -13.17
N CYS A 37 21.59 45.49 -14.31
CA CYS A 37 20.21 45.73 -14.73
C CYS A 37 19.50 44.39 -15.04
N PRO A 38 18.30 44.10 -14.50
CA PRO A 38 17.61 42.82 -14.73
C PRO A 38 17.12 42.61 -16.17
N LYS A 39 17.03 43.69 -16.98
CA LYS A 39 16.54 43.65 -18.36
C LYS A 39 17.67 43.44 -19.36
N CYS A 40 18.64 44.36 -19.41
CA CYS A 40 19.74 44.29 -20.38
C CYS A 40 21.03 43.65 -19.83
N TRP A 41 21.11 43.43 -18.51
CA TRP A 41 22.30 42.89 -17.83
C TRP A 41 23.54 43.80 -17.82
N TYR A 42 23.35 45.09 -18.09
CA TYR A 42 24.41 46.11 -18.00
C TYR A 42 24.89 46.29 -16.56
N ASP A 43 26.19 46.54 -16.40
CA ASP A 43 26.84 46.76 -15.10
C ASP A 43 26.51 48.16 -14.57
N MET A 44 25.88 48.22 -13.41
CA MET A 44 25.40 49.45 -12.76
C MET A 44 26.26 49.85 -11.56
N ASP A 45 27.44 49.25 -11.35
CA ASP A 45 28.26 49.51 -10.16
C ASP A 45 28.63 51.00 -9.97
N ARG A 46 28.71 51.77 -11.06
CA ARG A 46 29.04 53.20 -11.04
C ARG A 46 27.85 54.14 -11.18
N SER A 47 26.63 53.63 -11.29
CA SER A 47 25.44 54.48 -11.39
C SER A 47 24.93 54.87 -10.00
N PRO A 48 24.84 56.16 -9.66
CA PRO A 48 24.22 56.61 -8.41
C PRO A 48 22.70 56.47 -8.42
N THR A 49 22.09 56.24 -9.59
CA THR A 49 20.63 56.13 -9.74
C THR A 49 20.21 54.68 -10.00
N LEU A 50 18.96 54.36 -9.61
CA LEU A 50 18.32 53.06 -9.90
C LEU A 50 17.82 52.93 -11.35
N ARG A 51 18.13 53.90 -12.21
CA ARG A 51 17.76 53.92 -13.63
C ARG A 51 18.95 53.49 -14.49
N CYS A 52 18.75 52.44 -15.28
CA CYS A 52 19.79 51.91 -16.16
C CYS A 52 20.10 52.91 -17.29
N SER A 53 21.37 53.28 -17.48
CA SER A 53 21.81 54.20 -18.55
C SER A 53 21.61 53.65 -19.96
N GLU A 54 21.78 52.34 -20.16
CA GLU A 54 21.61 51.71 -21.50
C GLU A 54 20.15 51.55 -21.93
N CYS A 55 19.32 50.87 -21.12
CA CYS A 55 17.96 50.49 -21.53
C CYS A 55 16.86 51.40 -20.95
N GLY A 56 17.23 52.39 -20.13
CA GLY A 56 16.29 53.30 -19.47
C GLY A 56 15.41 52.67 -18.39
N HIS A 57 15.54 51.36 -18.12
CA HIS A 57 14.71 50.66 -17.15
C HIS A 57 15.00 51.12 -15.72
N GLU A 58 13.96 51.57 -15.03
CA GLU A 58 14.03 52.00 -13.63
C GLU A 58 13.64 50.86 -12.69
N VAL A 59 14.55 50.53 -11.77
CA VAL A 59 14.37 49.41 -10.84
C VAL A 59 13.84 49.94 -9.51
N GLN A 60 12.63 49.52 -9.12
CA GLN A 60 11.97 49.98 -7.89
C GLN A 60 12.70 49.62 -6.57
N ARG A 61 13.58 48.61 -6.57
CA ARG A 61 14.26 48.12 -5.36
C ARG A 61 15.68 47.67 -5.67
N GLU A 62 16.66 48.14 -4.91
CA GLU A 62 18.08 47.81 -5.10
C GLU A 62 18.37 46.30 -5.08
N ARG A 63 17.64 45.53 -4.28
CA ARG A 63 17.77 44.05 -4.21
C ARG A 63 17.55 43.36 -5.57
N LYS A 64 16.76 43.95 -6.48
CA LYS A 64 16.54 43.38 -7.83
C LYS A 64 17.78 43.45 -8.72
N LEU A 65 18.75 44.34 -8.42
CA LEU A 65 20.01 44.47 -9.16
C LEU A 65 20.97 43.29 -8.92
N PHE A 66 20.75 42.51 -7.85
CA PHE A 66 21.56 41.35 -7.51
C PHE A 66 20.95 40.03 -7.98
N LYS A 67 19.85 40.06 -8.74
CA LYS A 67 19.13 38.87 -9.18
C LYS A 67 19.90 38.14 -10.27
N THR A 68 20.20 36.85 -10.07
CA THR A 68 20.89 35.98 -11.06
C THR A 68 20.08 35.82 -12.36
N ARG A 69 20.74 35.94 -13.52
CA ARG A 69 20.13 35.66 -14.83
C ARG A 69 20.14 34.16 -15.09
N ARG A 70 18.97 33.53 -14.93
CA ARG A 70 18.78 32.11 -15.27
C ARG A 70 18.44 31.99 -16.76
N ARG A 71 19.16 31.13 -17.47
CA ARG A 71 18.96 30.90 -18.91
C ARG A 71 17.90 29.83 -19.12
N TRP A 72 16.63 30.15 -18.86
CA TRP A 72 15.52 29.17 -18.90
C TRP A 72 15.43 28.35 -20.20
N ARG A 73 15.75 28.94 -21.36
CA ARG A 73 15.83 28.19 -22.63
C ARG A 73 16.84 27.03 -22.56
N TRP A 74 18.00 27.27 -21.96
CA TRP A 74 19.04 26.25 -21.78
C TRP A 74 18.70 25.24 -20.67
N VAL A 75 17.89 25.65 -19.67
CA VAL A 75 17.34 24.71 -18.68
C VAL A 75 16.45 23.67 -19.39
N VAL A 76 15.57 24.10 -20.29
CA VAL A 76 14.73 23.18 -21.08
C VAL A 76 15.61 22.26 -21.96
N VAL A 77 16.63 22.81 -22.63
CA VAL A 77 17.56 22.00 -23.44
C VAL A 77 18.31 20.98 -22.59
N SER A 78 18.72 21.33 -21.36
CA SER A 78 19.40 20.39 -20.45
C SER A 78 18.50 19.26 -19.94
N ALA A 79 17.18 19.40 -20.01
CA ALA A 79 16.25 18.34 -19.63
C ALA A 79 16.28 17.16 -20.61
N LEU A 80 16.54 17.39 -21.91
CA LEU A 80 16.59 16.34 -22.93
C LEU A 80 17.64 15.25 -22.64
N PRO A 81 18.93 15.56 -22.40
CA PRO A 81 19.93 14.53 -22.07
C PRO A 81 19.65 13.86 -20.72
N LEU A 82 19.03 14.56 -19.75
CA LEU A 82 18.63 13.95 -18.47
C LEU A 82 17.48 12.94 -18.64
N LEU A 83 16.49 13.26 -19.46
CA LEU A 83 15.41 12.34 -19.81
C LEU A 83 15.97 11.13 -20.58
N LEU A 84 16.87 11.36 -21.53
CA LEU A 84 17.55 10.30 -22.27
C LEU A 84 18.36 9.39 -21.33
N ALA A 85 19.12 9.97 -20.39
CA ALA A 85 19.86 9.22 -19.38
C ALA A 85 18.94 8.32 -18.54
N THR A 86 17.78 8.85 -18.14
CA THR A 86 16.78 8.09 -17.38
C THR A 86 16.23 6.93 -18.20
N GLY A 87 15.91 7.16 -19.48
CA GLY A 87 15.47 6.10 -20.39
C GLY A 87 16.52 5.01 -20.61
N LEU A 88 17.78 5.40 -20.83
CA LEU A 88 18.89 4.45 -21.00
C LEU A 88 19.16 3.62 -19.74
N ALA A 89 19.07 4.23 -18.55
CA ALA A 89 19.25 3.52 -17.29
C ALA A 89 18.13 2.50 -17.01
N ILE A 90 16.92 2.75 -17.53
CA ILE A 90 15.76 1.87 -17.38
C ILE A 90 15.77 0.72 -18.41
N GLN A 91 16.48 0.87 -19.53
CA GLN A 91 16.47 -0.07 -20.65
C GLN A 91 16.81 -1.54 -20.27
N PRO A 92 17.83 -1.84 -19.44
CA PRO A 92 18.12 -3.22 -19.04
C PRO A 92 16.99 -3.86 -18.24
N LYS A 93 16.23 -3.05 -17.49
CA LYS A 93 15.02 -3.52 -16.79
C LYS A 93 13.90 -3.82 -17.79
N VAL A 94 13.68 -2.94 -18.76
CA VAL A 94 12.68 -3.15 -19.83
C VAL A 94 13.00 -4.39 -20.66
N GLN A 95 14.27 -4.69 -20.93
CA GLN A 95 14.64 -5.89 -21.67
C GLN A 95 14.41 -7.18 -20.87
N ARG A 96 14.65 -7.15 -19.54
CA ARG A 96 14.44 -8.32 -18.67
C ARG A 96 12.97 -8.55 -18.33
N ASP A 97 12.27 -7.49 -17.97
CA ASP A 97 10.94 -7.57 -17.36
C ASP A 97 9.84 -7.11 -18.33
N GLY A 98 10.19 -6.55 -19.49
CA GLY A 98 9.25 -5.89 -20.39
C GLY A 98 8.94 -4.45 -19.97
N TRP A 99 8.31 -3.70 -20.87
CA TRP A 99 8.01 -2.27 -20.66
C TRP A 99 6.97 -2.02 -19.57
N GLY A 100 6.05 -2.97 -19.35
CA GLY A 100 5.04 -2.92 -18.28
C GLY A 100 5.65 -2.79 -16.88
N SER A 101 6.86 -3.32 -16.67
CA SER A 101 7.57 -3.27 -15.38
C SER A 101 8.01 -1.88 -14.92
N VAL A 102 8.01 -0.91 -15.86
CA VAL A 102 8.39 0.48 -15.60
C VAL A 102 7.18 1.33 -15.29
N LEU A 103 6.00 0.92 -15.76
CA LEU A 103 4.79 1.69 -15.60
C LEU A 103 4.30 1.70 -14.15
N PRO A 104 3.77 2.83 -13.65
CA PRO A 104 3.01 2.85 -12.41
C PRO A 104 1.85 1.84 -12.46
N LEU A 105 1.51 1.23 -11.31
CA LEU A 105 0.42 0.25 -11.22
C LEU A 105 -0.91 0.81 -11.77
N THR A 106 -1.17 2.11 -11.56
CA THR A 106 -2.34 2.81 -12.10
C THR A 106 -2.42 2.77 -13.62
N VAL A 107 -1.27 2.90 -14.32
CA VAL A 107 -1.22 2.83 -15.78
C VAL A 107 -1.41 1.39 -16.26
N VAL A 108 -0.87 0.41 -15.53
CA VAL A 108 -1.10 -1.02 -15.84
C VAL A 108 -2.57 -1.39 -15.64
N ALA A 109 -3.19 -0.94 -14.54
CA ALA A 109 -4.61 -1.11 -14.27
C ALA A 109 -5.49 -0.40 -15.30
N TYR A 110 -5.10 0.81 -15.73
CA TYR A 110 -5.80 1.48 -16.83
C TYR A 110 -5.57 0.77 -18.19
N GLY A 111 -4.41 0.14 -18.37
CA GLY A 111 -4.13 -0.71 -19.53
C GLY A 111 -5.04 -1.92 -19.62
N LEU A 112 -5.49 -2.48 -18.49
CA LEU A 112 -6.56 -3.49 -18.45
C LEU A 112 -7.91 -2.93 -18.90
N TYR A 113 -8.18 -1.65 -18.62
CA TYR A 113 -9.46 -1.01 -18.97
C TYR A 113 -9.56 -0.71 -20.46
N LEU A 114 -8.45 -0.30 -21.08
CA LEU A 114 -8.47 0.18 -22.46
C LEU A 114 -8.49 -0.93 -23.52
N ASP A 115 -8.14 -2.17 -23.20
CA ASP A 115 -8.07 -3.27 -24.19
C ASP A 115 -7.88 -4.65 -23.54
N GLU A 116 -8.18 -5.75 -24.25
CA GLU A 116 -7.85 -7.15 -23.88
C GLU A 116 -6.33 -7.43 -23.98
N ASN A 117 -5.50 -6.45 -23.66
CA ASN A 117 -4.08 -6.51 -23.86
C ASN A 117 -3.42 -7.47 -22.86
N ASN A 118 -3.03 -8.64 -23.37
CA ASN A 118 -2.35 -9.70 -22.60
C ASN A 118 -1.13 -9.18 -21.82
N TRP A 119 -0.44 -8.14 -22.29
CA TRP A 119 0.74 -7.60 -21.61
C TRP A 119 0.43 -7.03 -20.21
N ALA A 120 -0.72 -6.38 -20.01
CA ALA A 120 -1.08 -5.77 -18.72
C ALA A 120 -1.48 -6.85 -17.72
N LYS A 121 -2.21 -7.89 -18.19
CA LYS A 121 -2.52 -9.09 -17.42
C LYS A 121 -1.24 -9.82 -16.98
N ASP A 122 -0.32 -10.06 -17.91
CA ASP A 122 0.96 -10.73 -17.65
C ASP A 122 1.86 -9.93 -16.71
N GLU A 123 1.85 -8.60 -16.81
CA GLU A 123 2.59 -7.73 -15.89
C GLU A 123 2.01 -7.78 -14.47
N LEU A 124 0.68 -7.72 -14.32
CA LEU A 124 0.04 -7.86 -13.01
C LEU A 124 0.30 -9.23 -12.39
N ARG A 125 0.21 -10.29 -13.19
CA ARG A 125 0.58 -11.66 -12.83
C ARG A 125 2.01 -11.75 -12.32
N ARG A 126 2.97 -11.12 -13.02
CA ARG A 126 4.39 -11.08 -12.59
C ARG A 126 4.61 -10.29 -11.32
N ARG A 127 3.95 -9.13 -11.16
CA ARG A 127 4.04 -8.35 -9.92
C ARG A 127 3.45 -9.10 -8.74
N TYR A 128 2.36 -9.83 -8.97
CA TYR A 128 1.73 -10.65 -7.96
C TYR A 128 2.60 -11.84 -7.54
N SER A 129 3.16 -12.60 -8.48
CA SER A 129 4.00 -13.76 -8.15
C SER A 129 5.30 -13.37 -7.44
N ALA A 130 5.80 -12.14 -7.66
CA ALA A 130 6.91 -11.58 -6.89
C ALA A 130 6.56 -11.26 -5.43
N VAL A 131 5.27 -11.16 -5.09
CA VAL A 131 4.80 -11.07 -3.70
C VAL A 131 4.75 -12.48 -3.14
N SER A 132 5.87 -12.95 -2.57
CA SER A 132 5.93 -14.25 -1.91
C SER A 132 4.83 -14.38 -0.86
N TYR A 133 4.07 -15.48 -0.92
CA TYR A 133 3.01 -15.83 0.04
C TYR A 133 3.52 -15.77 1.50
N SER A 134 4.78 -16.15 1.73
CA SER A 134 5.42 -16.08 3.06
C SER A 134 5.66 -14.65 3.55
N SER A 135 5.90 -13.69 2.66
CA SER A 135 6.18 -12.29 3.04
C SER A 135 4.94 -11.50 3.46
N ILE A 136 3.74 -12.06 3.23
CA ILE A 136 2.47 -11.45 3.64
C ILE A 136 2.16 -11.79 5.11
N PHE A 137 2.65 -12.94 5.59
CA PHE A 137 2.44 -13.43 6.98
C PHE A 137 3.67 -13.28 7.87
N ASP A 138 4.75 -12.68 7.36
CA ASP A 138 5.95 -12.40 8.16
C ASP A 138 5.74 -11.13 9.01
N ASP A 139 5.48 -11.35 10.31
CA ASP A 139 5.22 -10.35 11.36
C ASP A 139 6.23 -9.19 11.39
N THR A 140 7.42 -9.38 10.83
CA THR A 140 8.48 -8.36 10.77
C THR A 140 8.12 -7.14 9.91
N LEU A 141 7.23 -7.27 8.91
CA LEU A 141 6.82 -6.15 8.05
C LEU A 141 5.70 -5.27 8.64
N VAL A 142 4.96 -5.75 9.64
CA VAL A 142 3.91 -4.96 10.34
C VAL A 142 4.54 -3.80 11.12
N ARG A 143 5.78 -3.96 11.60
CA ARG A 143 6.52 -2.93 12.34
C ARG A 143 7.07 -1.77 11.49
N GLU A 144 7.20 -1.93 10.18
CA GLU A 144 7.65 -0.87 9.26
C GLU A 144 6.50 -0.18 8.50
N SER A 145 5.26 -0.39 8.93
CA SER A 145 4.04 -0.03 8.21
C SER A 145 3.72 1.47 8.08
N SER A 146 4.64 2.39 8.42
CA SER A 146 4.47 3.82 8.06
C SER A 146 4.58 4.11 6.54
N ARG A 147 4.62 3.06 5.69
CA ARG A 147 4.46 3.10 4.23
C ARG A 147 3.20 2.35 3.75
N VAL A 148 2.05 2.57 4.43
CA VAL A 148 0.72 1.94 4.17
C VAL A 148 0.25 1.97 2.70
N SER A 149 0.81 2.80 1.84
CA SER A 149 0.45 2.85 0.41
C SER A 149 0.71 1.56 -0.38
N ARG A 150 1.58 0.63 0.06
CA ARG A 150 1.94 -0.57 -0.73
C ARG A 150 1.14 -1.83 -0.41
N MET A 151 0.39 -1.85 0.69
CA MET A 151 -0.38 -3.05 1.08
C MET A 151 -1.70 -3.14 0.30
N GLY A 152 -2.31 -2.00 -0.02
CA GLY A 152 -3.46 -1.92 -0.93
C GLY A 152 -3.16 -2.58 -2.28
N ASP A 153 -2.01 -2.25 -2.88
CA ASP A 153 -1.55 -2.81 -4.16
C ASP A 153 -1.40 -4.34 -4.14
N ARG A 154 -1.03 -4.94 -3.01
CA ARG A 154 -0.81 -6.39 -2.88
C ARG A 154 -2.11 -7.16 -2.70
N VAL A 155 -3.08 -6.60 -1.97
CA VAL A 155 -4.42 -7.17 -1.81
C VAL A 155 -5.20 -7.04 -3.13
N LEU A 156 -5.07 -5.89 -3.82
CA LEU A 156 -5.55 -5.69 -5.20
C LEU A 156 -5.03 -6.76 -6.15
N ALA A 157 -3.72 -7.03 -6.10
CA ALA A 157 -3.09 -8.03 -6.96
C ALA A 157 -3.55 -9.47 -6.64
N ARG A 158 -3.78 -9.79 -5.36
CA ARG A 158 -4.25 -11.13 -4.92
C ARG A 158 -5.64 -11.46 -5.41
N ALA A 159 -6.53 -10.49 -5.36
CA ALA A 159 -7.89 -10.72 -5.76
C ALA A 159 -8.11 -10.55 -7.27
N ALA A 160 -7.30 -9.73 -7.96
CA ALA A 160 -7.19 -9.81 -9.42
C ALA A 160 -6.65 -11.18 -9.90
N TRP A 161 -5.79 -11.85 -9.12
CA TRP A 161 -5.25 -13.18 -9.44
C TRP A 161 -6.30 -14.29 -9.34
N HIS A 162 -7.02 -14.39 -8.22
CA HIS A 162 -8.02 -15.44 -8.03
C HIS A 162 -9.15 -15.39 -9.06
N VAL A 163 -9.50 -14.20 -9.55
CA VAL A 163 -10.50 -14.01 -10.61
C VAL A 163 -9.92 -14.26 -12.02
N SER A 164 -8.58 -14.28 -12.17
CA SER A 164 -7.88 -14.51 -13.45
C SER A 164 -7.58 -15.98 -13.75
N THR A 165 -7.55 -16.87 -12.76
CA THR A 165 -7.02 -18.25 -12.94
C THR A 165 -8.07 -19.31 -13.22
N ASP A 166 -9.34 -18.95 -13.30
CA ASP A 166 -10.43 -19.90 -13.51
C ASP A 166 -10.98 -19.77 -14.94
N ASP A 167 -10.57 -20.70 -15.80
CA ASP A 167 -10.73 -20.67 -17.27
C ASP A 167 -12.15 -21.06 -17.74
N THR A 168 -13.11 -21.19 -16.81
CA THR A 168 -14.39 -21.86 -17.06
C THR A 168 -15.64 -20.98 -16.98
N THR A 169 -15.52 -19.66 -16.82
CA THR A 169 -16.69 -18.74 -16.78
C THR A 169 -16.52 -17.48 -17.63
N PRO A 170 -17.60 -16.94 -18.23
CA PRO A 170 -17.57 -15.70 -19.01
C PRO A 170 -17.50 -14.49 -18.05
N ARG A 171 -16.28 -14.09 -17.67
CA ARG A 171 -15.99 -13.33 -16.43
C ARG A 171 -15.44 -11.91 -16.59
N MET A 172 -15.75 -11.20 -17.69
CA MET A 172 -15.28 -9.82 -17.89
C MET A 172 -15.97 -8.79 -16.97
N GLU A 173 -17.26 -8.95 -16.66
CA GLU A 173 -17.99 -8.00 -15.79
C GLU A 173 -17.58 -8.13 -14.31
N GLN A 174 -17.25 -9.33 -13.83
CA GLN A 174 -16.85 -9.57 -12.43
C GLN A 174 -15.43 -9.06 -12.12
N GLN A 175 -14.51 -9.11 -13.10
CA GLN A 175 -13.18 -8.52 -13.00
C GLN A 175 -13.24 -6.99 -12.96
N GLN A 176 -14.11 -6.40 -13.77
CA GLN A 176 -14.39 -4.97 -13.74
C GLN A 176 -15.02 -4.58 -12.40
N PHE A 177 -16.01 -5.33 -11.92
CA PHE A 177 -16.63 -5.13 -10.61
C PHE A 177 -15.60 -5.17 -9.48
N PHE A 178 -14.62 -6.07 -9.54
CA PHE A 178 -13.57 -6.17 -8.52
C PHE A 178 -12.66 -4.94 -8.47
N VAL A 179 -12.21 -4.46 -9.63
CA VAL A 179 -11.41 -3.22 -9.74
C VAL A 179 -12.25 -1.99 -9.37
N TYR A 180 -13.53 -1.96 -9.77
CA TYR A 180 -14.46 -0.90 -9.38
C TYR A 180 -14.79 -0.94 -7.89
N ALA A 181 -14.92 -2.11 -7.26
CA ALA A 181 -15.16 -2.25 -5.83
C ALA A 181 -13.96 -1.78 -5.02
N LEU A 182 -12.73 -2.06 -5.46
CA LEU A 182 -11.51 -1.52 -4.84
C LEU A 182 -11.35 -0.02 -5.02
N TYR A 183 -11.63 0.50 -6.23
CA TYR A 183 -11.53 1.91 -6.53
C TYR A 183 -12.65 2.72 -5.85
N ALA A 184 -13.87 2.18 -5.81
CA ALA A 184 -15.01 2.73 -5.09
C ALA A 184 -14.80 2.63 -3.58
N ALA A 185 -14.27 1.53 -3.05
CA ALA A 185 -13.91 1.39 -1.63
C ALA A 185 -12.89 2.41 -1.16
N GLN A 186 -11.86 2.62 -1.96
CA GLN A 186 -10.82 3.61 -1.66
C GLN A 186 -11.36 5.05 -1.71
N ARG A 187 -12.39 5.31 -2.53
CA ARG A 187 -13.09 6.60 -2.58
C ARG A 187 -14.23 6.74 -1.56
N ALA A 188 -14.92 5.66 -1.20
CA ALA A 188 -16.08 5.65 -0.33
C ALA A 188 -15.69 5.85 1.15
N GLY A 189 -14.44 5.53 1.52
CA GLY A 189 -13.87 6.00 2.78
C GLY A 189 -13.95 7.54 2.96
N ASP A 190 -14.07 8.29 1.86
CA ASP A 190 -14.28 9.75 1.86
C ASP A 190 -15.74 10.19 1.65
N PHE A 191 -16.65 9.29 1.24
CA PHE A 191 -18.06 9.63 0.94
C PHE A 191 -19.00 8.88 1.88
N GLY A 192 -19.50 9.59 2.90
CA GLY A 192 -20.38 9.09 3.96
C GLY A 192 -21.78 8.63 3.51
N GLY A 193 -21.84 7.50 2.80
CA GLY A 193 -23.07 6.78 2.48
C GLY A 193 -22.82 5.28 2.39
N SER A 194 -22.81 4.59 3.53
CA SER A 194 -22.43 3.19 3.68
C SER A 194 -23.53 2.16 3.39
N SER A 195 -24.82 2.56 3.35
CA SER A 195 -25.93 1.59 3.30
C SER A 195 -26.03 0.81 2.00
N TRP A 196 -26.04 1.48 0.84
CA TRP A 196 -26.13 0.82 -0.47
C TRP A 196 -24.93 -0.10 -0.73
N LEU A 197 -23.72 0.34 -0.32
CA LEU A 197 -22.49 -0.44 -0.52
C LEU A 197 -22.46 -1.68 0.39
N THR A 198 -22.99 -1.56 1.61
CA THR A 198 -23.12 -2.71 2.51
C THR A 198 -24.04 -3.76 1.90
N GLN A 199 -25.19 -3.34 1.36
CA GLN A 199 -26.13 -4.24 0.70
C GLN A 199 -25.50 -4.93 -0.52
N GLU A 200 -24.85 -4.19 -1.41
CA GLU A 200 -24.20 -4.75 -2.59
C GLU A 200 -23.11 -5.78 -2.23
N LEU A 201 -22.29 -5.46 -1.21
CA LEU A 201 -21.26 -6.38 -0.73
C LEU A 201 -21.85 -7.63 -0.06
N MET A 202 -22.99 -7.51 0.62
CA MET A 202 -23.69 -8.65 1.19
C MET A 202 -24.25 -9.57 0.10
N GLU A 203 -24.89 -9.02 -0.93
CA GLU A 203 -25.39 -9.79 -2.08
C GLU A 203 -24.24 -10.53 -2.79
N LEU A 204 -23.08 -9.88 -2.94
CA LEU A 204 -21.88 -10.49 -3.52
C LEU A 204 -21.30 -11.61 -2.65
N ALA A 205 -21.37 -11.47 -1.32
CA ALA A 205 -20.84 -12.45 -0.37
C ALA A 205 -21.62 -13.77 -0.34
N CYS A 206 -22.89 -13.78 -0.77
CA CYS A 206 -23.70 -15.00 -0.87
C CYS A 206 -23.55 -15.74 -2.21
N GLY A 207 -22.72 -15.25 -3.15
CA GLY A 207 -22.52 -15.90 -4.44
C GLY A 207 -21.54 -17.08 -4.40
N ASP A 208 -21.68 -18.02 -5.33
CA ASP A 208 -20.73 -19.14 -5.55
C ASP A 208 -19.42 -18.70 -6.24
N ASP A 209 -19.26 -17.40 -6.49
CA ASP A 209 -18.10 -16.83 -7.18
C ASP A 209 -16.93 -16.64 -6.20
N PRO A 210 -15.64 -16.94 -6.52
CA PRO A 210 -14.45 -16.55 -5.75
C PRO A 210 -14.44 -15.10 -5.23
N VAL A 211 -15.22 -14.19 -5.81
CA VAL A 211 -15.41 -12.83 -5.30
C VAL A 211 -16.15 -12.79 -3.95
N SER A 212 -17.00 -13.76 -3.64
CA SER A 212 -17.74 -13.85 -2.38
C SER A 212 -16.82 -13.92 -1.16
N ALA A 213 -15.67 -14.58 -1.29
CA ALA A 213 -14.67 -14.65 -0.24
C ALA A 213 -13.98 -13.30 0.06
N ILE A 214 -14.06 -12.33 -0.86
CA ILE A 214 -13.40 -11.02 -0.74
C ILE A 214 -14.35 -9.97 -0.17
N ALA A 215 -15.65 -10.10 -0.42
CA ALA A 215 -16.66 -9.16 0.07
C ALA A 215 -16.58 -8.89 1.60
N PRO A 216 -16.40 -9.89 2.48
CA PRO A 216 -16.21 -9.68 3.92
C PRO A 216 -15.00 -8.81 4.28
N PHE A 217 -13.90 -8.94 3.53
CA PHE A 217 -12.74 -8.07 3.72
C PHE A 217 -13.04 -6.63 3.33
N MET A 218 -13.82 -6.43 2.27
CA MET A 218 -14.23 -5.10 1.83
C MET A 218 -15.17 -4.46 2.85
N LEU A 219 -16.14 -5.21 3.37
CA LEU A 219 -17.02 -4.78 4.46
C LEU A 219 -16.18 -4.28 5.66
N SER A 220 -15.21 -5.07 6.13
CA SER A 220 -14.37 -4.71 7.30
C SER A 220 -13.54 -3.41 7.16
N ARG A 221 -13.31 -2.96 5.92
CA ARG A 221 -12.43 -1.83 5.61
C ARG A 221 -13.17 -0.57 5.23
N VAL A 222 -14.30 -0.69 4.56
CA VAL A 222 -14.96 0.43 3.88
C VAL A 222 -16.23 0.85 4.60
N VAL A 223 -16.89 -0.09 5.26
CA VAL A 223 -18.10 0.15 6.02
C VAL A 223 -17.73 0.53 7.46
N ALA A 224 -18.61 1.29 8.13
CA ALA A 224 -18.46 1.59 9.55
C ALA A 224 -18.29 0.28 10.34
N PRO A 225 -17.36 0.20 11.31
CA PRO A 225 -16.98 -1.07 11.94
C PRO A 225 -18.17 -1.87 12.49
N GLU A 226 -19.14 -1.19 13.08
CA GLU A 226 -20.34 -1.80 13.65
C GLU A 226 -21.24 -2.40 12.57
N ALA A 227 -21.54 -1.63 11.53
CA ALA A 227 -22.35 -2.11 10.40
C ALA A 227 -21.65 -3.24 9.62
N ALA A 228 -20.31 -3.17 9.50
CA ALA A 228 -19.51 -4.22 8.89
C ALA A 228 -19.54 -5.52 9.72
N ALA A 229 -19.44 -5.39 11.04
CA ALA A 229 -19.53 -6.53 11.97
C ALA A 229 -20.90 -7.21 11.87
N GLU A 230 -21.97 -6.43 11.95
CA GLU A 230 -23.35 -6.94 11.82
C GLU A 230 -23.57 -7.63 10.47
N ALA A 231 -23.13 -7.02 9.37
CA ALA A 231 -23.25 -7.60 8.03
C ALA A 231 -22.50 -8.92 7.90
N ILE A 232 -21.25 -9.01 8.37
CA ILE A 232 -20.46 -10.24 8.26
C ILE A 232 -21.02 -11.34 9.18
N LEU A 233 -21.46 -11.01 10.39
CA LEU A 233 -22.09 -11.98 11.29
C LEU A 233 -23.40 -12.52 10.69
N HIS A 234 -24.24 -11.64 10.12
CA HIS A 234 -25.44 -12.06 9.41
C HIS A 234 -25.14 -13.01 8.25
N LEU A 235 -24.09 -12.74 7.47
CA LEU A 235 -23.67 -13.63 6.37
C LEU A 235 -23.19 -15.01 6.87
N VAL A 236 -22.61 -15.08 8.07
CA VAL A 236 -22.25 -16.36 8.68
C VAL A 236 -23.49 -17.10 9.16
N ASP A 237 -24.42 -16.40 9.81
CA ASP A 237 -25.66 -16.98 10.36
C ASP A 237 -26.57 -17.54 9.25
N GLU A 238 -26.63 -16.88 8.10
CA GLU A 238 -27.37 -17.33 6.91
C GLU A 238 -26.62 -18.39 6.09
N GLU A 239 -25.51 -18.92 6.60
CA GLU A 239 -24.64 -19.91 5.92
C GLU A 239 -24.06 -19.45 4.57
N CYS A 240 -24.19 -18.16 4.21
CA CYS A 240 -23.57 -17.57 3.02
C CYS A 240 -22.04 -17.55 3.12
N LEU A 241 -21.52 -17.42 4.34
CA LEU A 241 -20.10 -17.24 4.59
C LEU A 241 -19.56 -18.32 5.53
N SER A 242 -18.63 -19.13 5.02
CA SER A 242 -17.92 -20.10 5.86
C SER A 242 -17.19 -19.39 7.02
N PRO A 243 -17.22 -19.94 8.24
CA PRO A 243 -16.45 -19.43 9.39
C PRO A 243 -14.96 -19.24 9.09
N TYR A 244 -14.41 -20.08 8.20
CA TYR A 244 -13.03 -19.96 7.72
C TYR A 244 -12.74 -18.63 7.02
N VAL A 245 -13.69 -18.11 6.24
CA VAL A 245 -13.52 -16.86 5.50
C VAL A 245 -13.88 -15.66 6.38
N ALA A 246 -14.85 -15.81 7.28
CA ALA A 246 -15.32 -14.75 8.16
C ALA A 246 -14.30 -14.34 9.24
N ILE A 247 -13.46 -15.27 9.69
CA ILE A 247 -12.67 -15.06 10.91
C ILE A 247 -11.61 -13.95 10.80
N GLU A 248 -10.94 -13.83 9.65
CA GLU A 248 -9.94 -12.78 9.42
C GLU A 248 -10.54 -11.37 9.39
N PRO A 249 -11.58 -11.07 8.60
CA PRO A 249 -12.19 -9.74 8.57
C PRO A 249 -12.87 -9.40 9.89
N LEU A 250 -13.48 -10.37 10.59
CA LEU A 250 -13.99 -10.17 11.95
C LEU A 250 -12.86 -9.87 12.93
N GLY A 251 -11.70 -10.53 12.81
CA GLY A 251 -10.51 -10.21 13.60
C GLY A 251 -10.02 -8.77 13.40
N GLN A 252 -10.04 -8.25 12.16
CA GLN A 252 -9.71 -6.84 11.90
C GLN A 252 -10.74 -5.88 12.51
N LEU A 253 -12.01 -6.28 12.53
CA LEU A 253 -13.09 -5.51 13.16
C LEU A 253 -13.00 -5.53 14.68
N LEU A 254 -12.52 -6.62 15.29
CA LEU A 254 -12.31 -6.71 16.73
C LEU A 254 -11.36 -5.61 17.24
N LEU A 255 -10.40 -5.18 16.42
CA LEU A 255 -9.49 -4.08 16.76
C LEU A 255 -10.16 -2.70 16.79
N LYS A 256 -11.40 -2.60 16.32
CA LYS A 256 -12.18 -1.36 16.18
C LYS A 256 -13.48 -1.40 16.98
N THR A 257 -14.08 -2.57 17.16
CA THR A 257 -15.36 -2.77 17.85
C THR A 257 -15.37 -4.12 18.57
N ASP A 258 -15.91 -4.16 19.79
CA ASP A 258 -16.02 -5.39 20.59
C ASP A 258 -17.23 -6.25 20.21
N LEU A 259 -18.08 -5.80 19.27
CA LEU A 259 -19.30 -6.51 18.85
C LEU A 259 -19.04 -7.94 18.36
N VAL A 260 -17.88 -8.17 17.74
CA VAL A 260 -17.51 -9.48 17.18
C VAL A 260 -16.83 -10.39 18.20
N LEU A 261 -16.52 -9.90 19.41
CA LEU A 261 -15.77 -10.65 20.42
C LEU A 261 -16.42 -12.00 20.78
N PRO A 262 -17.75 -12.12 21.00
CA PRO A 262 -18.36 -13.41 21.30
C PRO A 262 -18.12 -14.45 20.20
N TYR A 263 -18.25 -14.04 18.93
CA TYR A 263 -17.99 -14.91 17.79
C TYR A 263 -16.53 -15.35 17.72
N ILE A 264 -15.58 -14.43 17.95
CA ILE A 264 -14.15 -14.78 17.98
C ILE A 264 -13.86 -15.78 19.12
N ILE A 265 -14.47 -15.62 20.30
CA ILE A 265 -14.33 -16.54 21.43
C ILE A 265 -14.87 -17.93 21.09
N GLU A 266 -15.99 -18.00 20.37
CA GLU A 266 -16.53 -19.27 19.88
C GLU A 266 -15.63 -19.90 18.81
N ALA A 267 -15.13 -19.11 17.87
CA ALA A 267 -14.23 -19.55 16.81
C ALA A 267 -12.89 -20.11 17.35
N VAL A 268 -12.43 -19.61 18.49
CA VAL A 268 -11.27 -20.18 19.22
C VAL A 268 -11.52 -21.65 19.59
N ARG A 269 -12.77 -22.04 19.87
CA ARG A 269 -13.14 -23.42 20.23
C ARG A 269 -13.44 -24.31 19.02
N ASN A 270 -13.32 -23.78 17.80
CA ASN A 270 -13.64 -24.49 16.57
C ASN A 270 -12.65 -25.65 16.31
N GLU A 271 -13.16 -26.77 15.80
CA GLU A 271 -12.33 -27.95 15.46
C GLU A 271 -11.42 -27.71 14.26
N ASN A 272 -11.76 -26.76 13.38
CA ASN A 272 -10.95 -26.42 12.23
C ASN A 272 -9.67 -25.70 12.64
N GLY A 273 -8.54 -26.36 12.37
CA GLY A 273 -7.17 -25.91 12.60
C GLY A 273 -6.82 -24.52 12.08
N HIS A 274 -7.53 -24.00 11.07
CA HIS A 274 -7.30 -22.64 10.59
C HIS A 274 -8.16 -21.61 11.30
N VAL A 275 -9.44 -21.92 11.54
CA VAL A 275 -10.38 -21.02 12.21
C VAL A 275 -9.89 -20.69 13.61
N HIS A 276 -9.52 -21.70 14.41
CA HIS A 276 -9.06 -21.44 15.77
C HIS A 276 -7.73 -20.66 15.81
N ARG A 277 -6.79 -20.91 14.89
CA ARG A 277 -5.52 -20.17 14.82
C ARG A 277 -5.73 -18.71 14.45
N ALA A 278 -6.58 -18.44 13.46
CA ALA A 278 -6.93 -17.07 13.08
C ALA A 278 -7.66 -16.33 14.21
N ALA A 279 -8.55 -17.03 14.93
CA ALA A 279 -9.25 -16.47 16.10
C ALA A 279 -8.27 -16.15 17.26
N LEU A 280 -7.32 -17.05 17.54
CA LEU A 280 -6.26 -16.83 18.55
C LEU A 280 -5.35 -15.65 18.16
N HIS A 281 -5.05 -15.48 16.88
CA HIS A 281 -4.31 -14.33 16.36
C HIS A 281 -5.09 -13.03 16.59
N ALA A 282 -6.37 -13.00 16.22
CA ALA A 282 -7.23 -11.83 16.43
C ALA A 282 -7.30 -11.42 17.92
N LEU A 283 -7.51 -12.39 18.83
CA LEU A 283 -7.53 -12.13 20.27
C LEU A 283 -6.18 -11.62 20.78
N ARG A 284 -5.06 -12.13 20.25
CA ARG A 284 -3.72 -11.68 20.63
C ARG A 284 -3.52 -10.21 20.26
N GLU A 285 -3.85 -9.84 19.02
CA GLU A 285 -3.72 -8.45 18.56
C GLU A 285 -4.61 -7.50 19.36
N TRP A 286 -5.85 -7.91 19.64
CA TRP A 286 -6.78 -7.16 20.49
C TRP A 286 -6.24 -7.00 21.92
N GLY A 287 -5.71 -8.08 22.52
CA GLY A 287 -5.10 -8.06 23.85
C GLY A 287 -3.86 -7.16 23.94
N VAL A 288 -2.99 -7.18 22.92
CA VAL A 288 -1.83 -6.27 22.83
C VAL A 288 -2.25 -4.80 22.86
N ARG A 289 -3.43 -4.46 22.33
CA ARG A 289 -4.00 -3.11 22.36
C ARG A 289 -4.74 -2.76 23.66
N GLY A 290 -4.74 -3.65 24.64
CA GLY A 290 -5.38 -3.45 25.94
C GLY A 290 -6.77 -4.07 26.06
N GLY A 291 -7.23 -4.82 25.06
CA GLY A 291 -8.46 -5.61 25.16
C GLY A 291 -8.33 -6.70 26.23
N THR A 292 -9.36 -6.86 27.06
CA THR A 292 -9.39 -7.90 28.08
C THR A 292 -10.80 -8.43 28.28
N SER A 293 -10.93 -9.74 28.39
CA SER A 293 -12.21 -10.42 28.64
C SER A 293 -11.95 -11.70 29.43
N ALA A 294 -12.66 -11.86 30.55
CA ALA A 294 -12.59 -13.07 31.37
C ALA A 294 -13.01 -14.31 30.56
N GLU A 295 -14.00 -14.17 29.67
CA GLU A 295 -14.47 -15.25 28.81
C GLU A 295 -13.43 -15.64 27.77
N ALA A 296 -12.76 -14.65 27.16
CA ALA A 296 -11.68 -14.91 26.21
C ALA A 296 -10.50 -15.62 26.88
N ILE A 297 -10.13 -15.19 28.09
CA ILE A 297 -9.10 -15.83 28.91
C ILE A 297 -9.46 -17.28 29.20
N GLN A 298 -10.68 -17.55 29.68
CA GLN A 298 -11.15 -18.91 29.98
C GLN A 298 -11.16 -19.79 28.72
N ALA A 299 -11.57 -19.25 27.57
CA ALA A 299 -11.56 -19.99 26.31
C ALA A 299 -10.15 -20.40 25.88
N VAL A 300 -9.17 -19.48 26.01
CA VAL A 300 -7.76 -19.76 25.70
C VAL A 300 -7.16 -20.77 26.68
N GLU A 301 -7.47 -20.66 27.98
CA GLU A 301 -7.00 -21.62 29.01
C GLU A 301 -7.54 -23.03 28.78
N ALA A 302 -8.80 -23.17 28.37
CA ALA A 302 -9.38 -24.47 28.05
C ALA A 302 -8.61 -25.17 26.93
N ILE A 303 -8.15 -24.44 25.92
CA ILE A 303 -7.32 -24.98 24.82
C ILE A 303 -5.94 -25.35 25.33
N LEU A 304 -5.32 -24.48 26.12
CA LEU A 304 -4.00 -24.71 26.70
C LEU A 304 -3.96 -26.02 27.49
N ASN A 305 -4.99 -26.27 28.30
CA ASN A 305 -5.13 -27.52 29.05
C ASN A 305 -5.32 -28.74 28.15
N ARG A 306 -6.08 -28.63 27.06
CA ARG A 306 -6.24 -29.71 26.06
C ARG A 306 -4.93 -30.02 25.35
N LEU A 307 -4.18 -29.00 24.92
CA LEU A 307 -2.89 -29.18 24.25
C LEU A 307 -1.84 -29.81 25.18
N HIS A 308 -1.79 -29.40 26.44
CA HIS A 308 -0.94 -30.04 27.45
C HIS A 308 -1.30 -31.51 27.65
N ALA A 309 -2.59 -31.84 27.75
CA ALA A 309 -3.03 -33.23 27.91
C ALA A 309 -2.71 -34.10 26.68
N ALA A 310 -2.71 -33.51 25.48
CA ALA A 310 -2.40 -34.20 24.23
C ALA A 310 -0.89 -34.41 23.99
N GLY A 311 -0.01 -33.76 24.77
CA GLY A 311 1.43 -33.78 24.53
C GLY A 311 1.82 -33.14 23.19
N ASP A 312 1.03 -32.17 22.71
CA ASP A 312 1.23 -31.53 21.41
C ASP A 312 2.54 -30.73 21.36
N SER A 313 3.04 -30.55 20.14
CA SER A 313 4.27 -29.84 19.78
C SER A 313 4.35 -28.41 20.34
N SER A 314 5.59 -27.95 20.53
CA SER A 314 5.91 -26.64 21.11
C SER A 314 5.35 -25.44 20.34
N GLU A 315 5.03 -25.58 19.05
CA GLU A 315 4.62 -24.45 18.21
C GLU A 315 3.18 -24.00 18.49
N ASN A 316 2.23 -24.92 18.56
CA ASN A 316 0.83 -24.61 18.93
C ASN A 316 0.74 -24.09 20.35
N LEU A 317 1.53 -24.66 21.27
CA LEU A 317 1.60 -24.23 22.66
C LEU A 317 2.06 -22.77 22.75
N ASN A 318 3.11 -22.39 22.01
CA ASN A 318 3.66 -21.04 22.03
C ASN A 318 2.65 -19.99 21.56
N TRP A 319 1.87 -20.29 20.51
CA TRP A 319 0.82 -19.40 20.03
C TRP A 319 -0.27 -19.16 21.08
N VAL A 320 -0.78 -20.22 21.70
CA VAL A 320 -1.83 -20.12 22.72
C VAL A 320 -1.32 -19.38 23.97
N LEU A 321 -0.07 -19.64 24.38
CA LEU A 321 0.58 -18.93 25.48
C LEU A 321 0.76 -17.42 25.19
N CYS A 322 1.21 -17.07 23.98
CA CYS A 322 1.33 -15.68 23.56
C CYS A 322 -0.02 -14.95 23.58
N THR A 323 -1.09 -15.60 23.11
CA THR A 323 -2.45 -15.05 23.18
C THR A 323 -2.90 -14.87 24.63
N ARG A 324 -2.68 -15.87 25.50
CA ARG A 324 -3.02 -15.81 26.92
C ARG A 324 -2.33 -14.65 27.63
N LEU A 325 -1.04 -14.45 27.36
CA LEU A 325 -0.24 -13.34 27.90
C LEU A 325 -0.71 -11.97 27.38
N ALA A 326 -1.16 -11.90 26.13
CA ALA A 326 -1.64 -10.65 25.55
C ALA A 326 -2.95 -10.17 26.20
N LEU A 327 -3.85 -11.09 26.57
CA LEU A 327 -5.15 -10.80 27.19
C LEU A 327 -5.07 -10.40 28.68
N GLU A 328 -3.92 -10.62 29.33
CA GLU A 328 -3.69 -10.20 30.71
C GLU A 328 -3.53 -8.68 30.84
N PRO A 329 -4.14 -8.06 31.87
CA PRO A 329 -3.81 -6.71 32.28
C PRO A 329 -2.30 -6.54 32.45
N ALA A 330 -1.76 -5.40 32.04
CA ALA A 330 -0.32 -5.15 32.05
C ALA A 330 0.34 -5.40 33.43
N GLU A 331 -0.39 -5.12 34.51
CA GLU A 331 0.04 -5.32 35.89
C GLU A 331 0.18 -6.81 36.26
N SER A 332 -0.63 -7.68 35.67
CA SER A 332 -0.68 -9.12 35.97
C SER A 332 0.29 -9.95 35.12
N ARG A 333 0.81 -9.41 34.01
CA ARG A 333 1.68 -10.15 33.06
C ARG A 333 2.92 -10.77 33.72
N HIS A 334 3.51 -10.09 34.70
CA HIS A 334 4.70 -10.58 35.42
C HIS A 334 4.42 -11.82 36.28
N LYS A 335 3.16 -12.02 36.71
CA LYS A 335 2.77 -13.21 37.47
C LYS A 335 2.63 -14.41 36.54
N VAL A 336 1.95 -14.22 35.40
CA VAL A 336 1.77 -15.27 34.40
C VAL A 336 3.12 -15.71 33.81
N LEU A 337 4.04 -14.78 33.53
CA LEU A 337 5.40 -15.11 33.08
C LEU A 337 6.24 -15.91 34.09
N ARG A 338 5.84 -16.01 35.36
CA ARG A 338 6.51 -16.88 36.36
C ARG A 338 5.86 -18.26 36.48
N GLU A 339 4.59 -18.37 36.09
CA GLU A 339 3.83 -19.63 36.11
C GLU A 339 4.08 -20.47 34.86
N LEU A 340 4.45 -19.80 33.75
CA LEU A 340 4.97 -20.38 32.51
C LEU A 340 6.47 -20.61 32.61
#